data_AF-A0A925A4C7-F1
#
_entry.id   AF-A0A925A4C7-F1
#
_cell.length_a   1.000
_cell.length_b   1.000
_cell.length_c   1.000
_cell.angle_alpha   90.00
_cell.angle_beta   90.00
_cell.angle_gamma   90.00
#
_symmetry.space_group_name_H-M   'P 1'
#
loop_
_entity.id
_entity.type
_entity.pdbx_description
1 polymer ?
#
loop_
_entity_poly.entity_id
_entity_poly.type
_entity_poly.pdbx_seq_one_letter_code
_entity_poly.pdbx_strand_id
1 'polypeptide(L)'
;LDTLWVLNGVIFFVLIFATGQWVRIVPTHWDIFPNAVSVGIQYASFNWPTENGWVNYNALQTLSYFVITFIAAPLALITGIRMAPGLADRFKRFDRVFPLPVARAIHYPVMLFFAAFIAVHVTLVLVTGALRNLNHMYASRDDYTWWGAGIFAISLIVMAAAWVAVRPAILSSLAGLTGSVRR
;
A
#
# COMPACT_ATOMS: atom_id res chain seq x y z
N LEU A 1 -6.09 -6.69 13.77
CA LEU A 1 -4.99 -6.26 12.86
C LEU A 1 -5.53 -5.41 11.72
N ASP A 2 -6.64 -5.79 11.09
CA ASP A 2 -7.19 -5.08 9.92
C ASP A 2 -7.70 -3.65 10.20
N THR A 3 -8.12 -3.34 11.43
CA THR A 3 -8.68 -2.03 11.78
C THR A 3 -7.71 -0.86 11.53
N LEU A 4 -6.41 -1.04 11.79
CA LEU A 4 -5.42 0.01 11.55
C LEU A 4 -5.24 0.29 10.05
N TRP A 5 -5.24 -0.78 9.23
CA TRP A 5 -5.13 -0.66 7.79
C TRP A 5 -6.37 0.04 7.20
N VAL A 6 -7.57 -0.34 7.65
CA VAL A 6 -8.82 0.31 7.23
C VAL A 6 -8.85 1.77 7.63
N LEU A 7 -8.52 2.10 8.89
CA LEU A 7 -8.48 3.47 9.37
C LEU A 7 -7.49 4.32 8.57
N ASN A 8 -6.27 3.82 8.36
CA ASN A 8 -5.27 4.49 7.55
C ASN A 8 -5.74 4.71 6.11
N GLY A 9 -6.38 3.70 5.50
CA GLY A 9 -6.95 3.82 4.17
C GLY A 9 -8.05 4.88 4.09
N VAL A 10 -8.94 4.96 5.07
CA VAL A 10 -9.99 6.00 5.13
C VAL A 10 -9.36 7.39 5.25
N ILE A 11 -8.38 7.56 6.15
CA ILE A 11 -7.66 8.83 6.31
C ILE A 11 -7.00 9.23 4.99
N PHE A 12 -6.29 8.29 4.35
CA PHE A 12 -5.66 8.53 3.05
C PHE A 12 -6.66 8.96 1.98
N PHE A 13 -7.79 8.26 1.87
CA PHE A 13 -8.86 8.60 0.93
C PHE A 13 -9.46 9.99 1.20
N VAL A 14 -9.70 10.34 2.46
CA VAL A 14 -10.18 11.68 2.81
C VAL A 14 -9.15 12.74 2.40
N LEU A 15 -7.88 12.54 2.75
CA LEU A 15 -6.82 13.50 2.45
C LEU A 15 -6.62 13.69 0.94
N ILE A 16 -6.53 12.61 0.16
CA ILE A 16 -6.23 12.72 -1.28
C ILE A 16 -7.32 13.48 -2.05
N PHE A 17 -8.58 13.35 -1.63
CA PHE A 17 -9.69 14.12 -2.18
C PHE A 17 -9.74 15.55 -1.63
N ALA A 18 -9.57 15.73 -0.32
CA ALA A 18 -9.62 17.05 0.32
C ALA A 18 -8.51 18.00 -0.16
N THR A 19 -7.33 17.46 -0.49
CA THR A 19 -6.19 18.26 -0.98
C THR A 19 -6.10 18.33 -2.50
N GLY A 20 -7.03 17.71 -3.24
CA GLY A 20 -7.00 17.65 -4.71
C GLY A 20 -5.85 16.84 -5.29
N GLN A 21 -5.10 16.09 -4.48
CA GLN A 21 -3.92 15.33 -4.93
C GLN A 21 -4.29 14.13 -5.80
N TRP A 22 -5.55 13.71 -5.78
CA TRP A 22 -6.05 12.63 -6.63
C TRP A 22 -5.87 12.91 -8.13
N VAL A 23 -5.86 14.19 -8.54
CA VAL A 23 -5.68 14.61 -9.94
C VAL A 23 -4.30 14.18 -10.49
N ARG A 24 -3.29 14.03 -9.62
CA ARG A 24 -1.95 13.59 -10.04
C ARG A 24 -1.88 12.11 -10.43
N ILE A 25 -2.85 11.31 -9.99
CA ILE A 25 -2.83 9.84 -10.17
C ILE A 25 -4.01 9.35 -11.01
N VAL A 26 -4.90 10.23 -11.49
CA VAL A 26 -5.98 9.87 -12.40
C VAL A 26 -5.55 10.17 -13.83
N PRO A 27 -5.52 9.16 -14.73
CA PRO A 27 -5.24 9.39 -16.14
C PRO A 27 -6.26 10.32 -16.79
N THR A 28 -5.80 11.37 -17.45
CA THR A 28 -6.66 12.35 -18.15
C THR A 28 -6.61 12.23 -19.67
N HIS A 29 -5.65 11.47 -20.21
CA HIS A 29 -5.39 11.34 -21.64
C HIS A 29 -5.06 9.90 -22.02
N TRP A 30 -5.38 9.51 -23.26
CA TRP A 30 -5.22 8.14 -23.76
C TRP A 30 -3.79 7.76 -24.15
N ASP A 31 -2.92 8.75 -24.36
CA ASP A 31 -1.50 8.56 -24.63
C ASP A 31 -0.75 7.93 -23.45
N ILE A 32 -1.34 7.95 -22.24
CA ILE A 32 -0.78 7.31 -21.06
C ILE A 32 -0.48 5.82 -21.27
N PHE A 33 -1.29 5.10 -22.05
CA PHE A 33 -1.12 3.68 -22.28
C PHE A 33 0.12 3.38 -23.14
N PRO A 34 0.29 3.94 -24.35
CA PRO A 34 1.52 3.74 -25.11
C PRO A 34 2.76 4.29 -24.38
N ASN A 35 2.63 5.40 -23.65
CA ASN A 35 3.73 5.94 -22.85
C ASN A 35 4.14 5.00 -21.71
N ALA A 36 3.18 4.38 -21.03
CA ALA A 36 3.46 3.41 -19.98
C ALA A 36 4.14 2.14 -20.50
N VAL A 37 3.78 1.67 -21.70
CA VAL A 37 4.47 0.57 -22.38
C VAL A 37 5.92 0.95 -22.66
N SER A 38 6.16 2.15 -23.19
CA SER A 38 7.53 2.64 -23.45
C SER A 38 8.36 2.71 -22.17
N VAL A 39 7.81 3.26 -21.09
CA VAL A 39 8.45 3.30 -19.77
C VAL A 39 8.72 1.89 -19.24
N GLY A 40 7.77 0.96 -19.40
CA GLY A 40 7.94 -0.44 -19.01
C GLY A 40 9.10 -1.13 -19.73
N ILE A 41 9.24 -0.90 -21.04
CA ILE A 41 10.36 -1.42 -21.84
C ILE A 41 11.69 -0.79 -21.39
N GLN A 42 11.69 0.51 -21.11
CA GLN A 42 12.86 1.22 -20.57
C GLN A 42 13.32 0.61 -19.23
N TYR A 43 12.39 0.40 -18.30
CA TYR A 43 12.70 -0.30 -17.06
C TYR A 43 13.20 -1.73 -17.29
N ALA A 44 12.56 -2.50 -18.18
CA ALA A 44 12.98 -3.88 -18.47
C ALA A 44 14.36 -3.97 -19.13
N SER A 45 14.79 -2.91 -19.83
CA SER A 45 16.10 -2.79 -20.47
C SER A 45 17.18 -2.17 -19.58
N PHE A 46 16.88 -1.92 -18.29
CA PHE A 46 17.76 -1.22 -17.35
C PHE A 46 18.19 0.18 -17.81
N ASN A 47 17.45 0.76 -18.75
CA ASN A 47 17.64 2.13 -19.21
C ASN A 47 16.61 3.00 -18.50
N TRP A 48 17.01 3.57 -17.37
CA TRP A 48 16.08 4.29 -16.52
C TRP A 48 15.62 5.59 -17.16
N PRO A 49 14.29 5.80 -17.35
CA PRO A 49 13.79 7.09 -17.81
C PRO A 49 14.17 8.17 -16.80
N THR A 50 14.37 9.40 -17.27
CA THR A 50 14.52 10.54 -16.37
C THR A 50 13.22 10.77 -15.62
N GLU A 51 13.20 10.42 -14.33
CA GLU A 51 12.05 10.60 -13.45
C GLU A 51 12.17 11.89 -12.64
N ASN A 52 11.06 12.62 -12.52
CA ASN A 52 10.95 13.79 -11.65
C ASN A 52 9.69 13.69 -10.78
N GLY A 53 9.65 12.68 -9.90
CA GLY A 53 8.51 12.38 -9.03
C GLY A 53 8.08 13.53 -8.10
N TRP A 54 8.93 14.53 -7.90
CA TRP A 54 8.59 15.79 -7.23
C TRP A 54 7.54 16.59 -7.99
N VAL A 55 7.68 16.66 -9.32
CA VAL A 55 6.83 17.46 -10.20
C VAL A 55 5.72 16.60 -10.79
N ASN A 56 6.07 15.49 -11.46
CA ASN A 56 5.13 14.62 -12.16
C ASN A 56 5.58 13.15 -12.10
N TYR A 57 4.61 12.24 -12.03
CA TYR A 57 4.85 10.82 -12.22
C TYR A 57 4.92 10.47 -13.70
N ASN A 58 5.74 9.47 -14.04
CA ASN A 58 5.72 8.93 -15.40
C ASN A 58 4.43 8.11 -15.63
N ALA A 59 4.13 7.81 -16.90
CA ALA A 59 2.87 7.15 -17.27
C ALA A 59 2.65 5.79 -16.58
N LEU A 60 3.71 4.98 -16.42
CA LEU A 60 3.62 3.68 -15.75
C LEU A 60 3.34 3.84 -14.25
N GLN A 61 4.00 4.80 -13.60
CA GLN A 61 3.77 5.14 -12.20
C GLN A 61 2.34 5.64 -11.98
N THR A 62 1.86 6.57 -12.79
CA THR A 62 0.48 7.10 -12.72
C THR A 62 -0.56 5.99 -12.85
N LEU A 63 -0.43 5.11 -13.85
CA LEU A 63 -1.33 3.95 -14.00
C LEU A 63 -1.25 3.00 -12.80
N SER A 64 -0.04 2.74 -12.29
CA SER A 64 0.15 1.88 -11.12
C SER A 64 -0.54 2.47 -9.88
N TYR A 65 -0.34 3.76 -9.62
CA TYR A 65 -0.96 4.46 -8.49
C TYR A 65 -2.48 4.56 -8.63
N PHE A 66 -2.98 4.77 -9.85
CA PHE A 66 -4.42 4.70 -10.12
C PHE A 66 -5.00 3.33 -9.74
N VAL A 67 -4.41 2.26 -10.28
CA VAL A 67 -4.88 0.88 -10.03
C VAL A 67 -4.82 0.55 -8.55
N ILE A 68 -3.74 0.90 -7.86
CA ILE A 68 -3.59 0.58 -6.44
C ILE A 68 -4.60 1.34 -5.60
N THR A 69 -4.73 2.63 -5.85
CA THR A 69 -5.55 3.52 -5.03
C THR A 69 -7.02 3.28 -5.25
N PHE A 70 -7.47 3.20 -6.50
CA PHE A 70 -8.91 3.21 -6.84
C PHE A 70 -9.48 1.84 -7.19
N ILE A 71 -8.64 0.81 -7.38
CA ILE A 71 -9.10 -0.53 -7.74
C ILE A 71 -8.65 -1.55 -6.69
N ALA A 72 -7.34 -1.78 -6.54
CA ALA A 72 -6.83 -2.86 -5.71
C ALA A 72 -7.11 -2.65 -4.21
N ALA A 73 -6.87 -1.45 -3.67
CA ALA A 73 -7.14 -1.17 -2.25
C ALA A 73 -8.63 -1.24 -1.90
N PRO A 74 -9.56 -0.66 -2.68
CA PRO A 74 -11.00 -0.85 -2.47
C PRO A 74 -11.44 -2.31 -2.57
N LEU A 75 -10.92 -3.06 -3.54
CA LEU A 75 -11.22 -4.50 -3.65
C LEU A 75 -10.73 -5.27 -2.42
N ALA A 76 -9.50 -5.02 -1.97
CA ALA A 76 -8.94 -5.63 -0.76
C ALA A 76 -9.78 -5.28 0.48
N LEU A 77 -10.24 -4.04 0.60
CA LEU A 77 -11.10 -3.58 1.69
C LEU A 77 -12.45 -4.30 1.70
N ILE A 78 -13.17 -4.31 0.56
CA ILE A 78 -14.50 -4.92 0.45
C ILE A 78 -14.41 -6.43 0.73
N THR A 79 -13.46 -7.10 0.10
CA THR A 79 -13.27 -8.54 0.26
C THR A 79 -12.74 -8.90 1.65
N GLY A 80 -11.88 -8.08 2.25
CA GLY A 80 -11.38 -8.25 3.61
C GLY A 80 -12.48 -8.10 4.67
N ILE A 81 -13.29 -7.03 4.59
CA ILE A 81 -14.45 -6.82 5.47
C ILE A 81 -15.42 -8.01 5.39
N ARG A 82 -15.63 -8.55 4.19
CA ARG A 82 -16.51 -9.71 3.99
C ARG A 82 -16.01 -10.97 4.70
N MET A 83 -14.69 -11.14 4.82
CA MET A 83 -14.05 -12.28 5.47
C MET A 83 -13.78 -12.06 6.97
N ALA A 84 -14.07 -10.87 7.51
CA ALA A 84 -13.76 -10.51 8.89
C ALA A 84 -14.51 -11.38 9.93
N PRO A 85 -13.81 -11.92 10.96
CA PRO A 85 -14.43 -12.69 12.03
C PRO A 85 -15.51 -11.89 12.77
N GLY A 86 -16.69 -12.48 13.02
CA GLY A 86 -17.81 -11.83 13.73
C GLY A 86 -18.64 -10.83 12.90
N LEU A 87 -18.20 -10.50 11.68
CA LEU A 87 -18.98 -9.73 10.71
C LEU A 87 -19.59 -10.61 9.62
N ALA A 88 -18.95 -11.75 9.32
CA ALA A 88 -19.46 -12.76 8.41
C ALA A 88 -20.88 -13.25 8.76
N ASP A 89 -21.18 -13.46 10.05
CA ASP A 89 -22.53 -13.86 10.50
C ASP A 89 -23.57 -12.75 10.33
N ARG A 90 -23.17 -11.47 10.49
CA ARG A 90 -24.05 -10.32 10.26
C ARG A 90 -24.35 -10.10 8.77
N PHE A 91 -23.47 -10.56 7.89
CA PHE A 91 -23.62 -10.44 6.44
C PHE A 91 -24.32 -11.61 5.75
N LYS A 92 -24.88 -12.58 6.49
CA LYS A 92 -25.62 -13.72 5.91
C LYS A 92 -26.71 -13.32 4.90
N ARG A 93 -27.36 -12.17 5.09
CA ARG A 93 -28.36 -11.62 4.16
C ARG A 93 -27.77 -11.28 2.78
N PHE A 94 -26.47 -10.98 2.71
CA PHE A 94 -25.75 -10.63 1.49
C PHE A 94 -25.08 -11.82 0.81
N ASP A 95 -25.17 -13.03 1.39
CA ASP A 95 -24.58 -14.26 0.81
C ASP A 95 -25.08 -14.55 -0.60
N ARG A 96 -26.30 -14.12 -0.94
CA ARG A 96 -26.87 -14.28 -2.30
C ARG A 96 -26.23 -13.37 -3.34
N VAL A 97 -25.71 -12.20 -2.94
CA VAL A 97 -25.15 -11.19 -3.86
C VAL A 97 -23.63 -11.25 -3.86
N PHE A 98 -23.03 -11.43 -2.69
CA PHE A 98 -21.58 -11.51 -2.53
C PHE A 98 -21.18 -12.71 -1.65
N PRO A 99 -21.12 -13.91 -2.24
CA PRO A 99 -20.75 -15.14 -1.54
C PRO A 99 -19.32 -15.10 -1.01
N LEU A 100 -19.08 -15.72 0.14
CA LEU A 100 -17.74 -15.83 0.73
C LEU A 100 -16.70 -16.50 -0.19
N PRO A 101 -17.03 -17.54 -0.99
CA PRO A 101 -16.08 -18.11 -1.96
C PRO A 101 -15.64 -17.10 -3.02
N VAL A 102 -16.55 -16.23 -3.49
CA VAL A 102 -16.25 -15.17 -4.47
C VAL A 102 -15.33 -14.14 -3.86
N ALA A 103 -15.62 -13.70 -2.63
CA ALA A 103 -14.75 -12.77 -1.90
C ALA A 103 -13.31 -13.30 -1.78
N ARG A 104 -13.14 -14.59 -1.43
CA ARG A 104 -11.82 -15.24 -1.37
C ARG A 104 -11.14 -15.33 -2.74
N ALA A 105 -11.89 -15.70 -3.77
CA ALA A 105 -11.38 -15.82 -5.14
C ALA A 105 -10.89 -14.46 -5.70
N ILE A 106 -11.46 -13.34 -5.25
CA ILE A 106 -11.00 -11.99 -5.58
C ILE A 106 -9.85 -11.56 -4.67
N HIS A 107 -9.96 -11.77 -3.35
CA HIS A 107 -8.98 -11.28 -2.39
C HIS A 107 -7.60 -11.88 -2.61
N TYR A 108 -7.51 -13.18 -2.92
CA TYR A 108 -6.23 -13.86 -3.06
C TYR A 108 -5.37 -13.32 -4.22
N PRO A 109 -5.88 -13.17 -5.46
CA PRO A 109 -5.16 -12.47 -6.52
C PRO A 109 -4.81 -11.02 -6.20
N VAL A 110 -5.70 -10.28 -5.52
CA VAL A 110 -5.42 -8.89 -5.10
C VAL A 110 -4.25 -8.85 -4.10
N MET A 111 -4.19 -9.78 -3.15
CA MET A 111 -3.06 -9.92 -2.23
C MET A 111 -1.75 -10.22 -2.96
N LEU A 112 -1.77 -11.15 -3.93
CA LEU A 112 -0.59 -11.45 -4.76
C LEU A 112 -0.15 -10.23 -5.59
N PHE A 113 -1.10 -9.49 -6.16
CA PHE A 113 -0.84 -8.24 -6.87
C PHE A 113 -0.16 -7.21 -5.96
N PHE A 114 -0.65 -7.01 -4.73
CA PHE A 114 0.00 -6.12 -3.76
C PHE A 114 1.42 -6.57 -3.43
N ALA A 115 1.65 -7.86 -3.19
CA ALA A 115 2.98 -8.38 -2.89
C ALA A 115 3.96 -8.15 -4.05
N ALA A 116 3.54 -8.44 -5.29
CA ALA A 116 4.33 -8.19 -6.49
C ALA A 116 4.59 -6.68 -6.70
N PHE A 117 3.57 -5.85 -6.53
CA PHE A 117 3.71 -4.40 -6.63
C PHE A 117 4.72 -3.87 -5.62
N ILE A 118 4.62 -4.26 -4.34
CA ILE A 118 5.55 -3.82 -3.29
C ILE A 118 6.98 -4.21 -3.66
N ALA A 119 7.19 -5.46 -4.09
CA ALA A 119 8.52 -5.93 -4.47
C ALA A 119 9.12 -5.12 -5.64
N VAL A 120 8.37 -4.93 -6.72
CA VAL A 120 8.81 -4.15 -7.89
C VAL A 120 9.00 -2.68 -7.53
N HIS A 121 8.03 -2.08 -6.85
CA HIS A 121 8.03 -0.66 -6.48
C HIS A 121 9.21 -0.32 -5.56
N VAL A 122 9.42 -1.09 -4.49
CA VAL A 122 10.55 -0.86 -3.57
C VAL A 122 11.87 -1.07 -4.29
N THR A 123 11.97 -2.07 -5.16
CA THR A 123 13.18 -2.27 -5.99
C THR A 123 13.45 -1.03 -6.83
N LEU A 124 12.46 -0.52 -7.57
CA LEU A 124 12.59 0.69 -8.38
C LEU A 124 13.00 1.90 -7.55
N VAL A 125 12.35 2.14 -6.41
CA VAL A 125 12.71 3.23 -5.49
C VAL A 125 14.19 3.18 -5.11
N LEU A 126 14.73 1.98 -4.87
CA LEU A 126 16.13 1.79 -4.47
C LEU A 126 17.12 1.92 -5.65
N VAL A 127 16.74 1.48 -6.85
CA VAL A 127 17.66 1.48 -8.01
C VAL A 127 17.59 2.74 -8.87
N THR A 128 16.53 3.56 -8.77
CA THR A 128 16.37 4.81 -9.55
C THR A 128 16.76 6.08 -8.78
N GLY A 129 17.55 5.94 -7.72
CA GLY A 129 18.04 7.07 -6.91
C GLY A 129 17.49 7.07 -5.48
N ALA A 130 17.82 6.03 -4.72
CA ALA A 130 17.31 5.78 -3.36
C ALA A 130 17.26 7.01 -2.45
N LEU A 131 18.35 7.78 -2.32
CA LEU A 131 18.40 8.93 -1.41
C LEU A 131 17.36 10.00 -1.79
N ARG A 132 17.30 10.37 -3.07
CA ARG A 132 16.36 11.37 -3.58
C ARG A 132 14.90 10.90 -3.44
N ASN A 133 14.63 9.65 -3.84
CA ASN A 133 13.29 9.06 -3.74
C ASN A 133 12.81 8.97 -2.28
N LEU A 134 13.67 8.51 -1.36
CA LEU A 134 13.34 8.44 0.06
C LEU A 134 13.17 9.84 0.67
N ASN A 135 13.91 10.85 0.22
CA ASN A 135 13.69 12.24 0.65
C ASN A 135 12.33 12.80 0.19
N HIS A 136 11.88 12.48 -1.04
CA HIS A 136 10.53 12.83 -1.49
C HIS A 136 9.46 12.20 -0.58
N MET A 137 9.62 10.92 -0.25
CA MET A 137 8.62 10.14 0.47
C MET A 137 8.59 10.40 1.98
N TYR A 138 9.77 10.49 2.62
CA TYR A 138 9.90 10.52 4.09
C TYR A 138 10.25 11.89 4.66
N ALA A 139 10.89 12.76 3.89
CA ALA A 139 11.38 14.05 4.37
C ALA A 139 10.70 15.26 3.71
N SER A 140 9.91 15.05 2.64
CA SER A 140 9.35 16.13 1.81
C SER A 140 10.43 17.07 1.26
N ARG A 141 11.54 16.51 0.76
CA ARG A 141 12.70 17.27 0.24
C ARG A 141 13.14 16.74 -1.11
N ASP A 142 13.50 17.63 -2.03
CA ASP A 142 14.12 17.27 -3.32
C ASP A 142 15.64 17.47 -3.28
N ASP A 143 16.33 16.64 -2.50
CA ASP A 143 17.80 16.64 -2.40
C ASP A 143 18.35 15.21 -2.18
N TYR A 144 19.68 15.08 -2.11
CA TYR A 144 20.38 13.81 -1.91
C TYR A 144 20.89 13.62 -0.48
N THR A 145 20.26 14.27 0.50
CA THR A 145 20.65 14.13 1.91
C THR A 145 20.18 12.79 2.50
N TRP A 146 20.65 12.46 3.70
CA TRP A 146 20.33 11.18 4.36
C TRP A 146 19.04 11.22 5.20
N TRP A 147 18.31 12.33 5.25
CA TRP A 147 17.16 12.50 6.12
C TRP A 147 16.07 11.46 5.87
N GLY A 148 15.59 11.35 4.63
CA GLY A 148 14.55 10.40 4.24
C GLY A 148 15.00 8.95 4.44
N ALA A 149 16.25 8.63 4.13
CA ALA A 149 16.82 7.30 4.35
C ALA A 149 16.90 6.94 5.85
N GLY A 150 17.27 7.89 6.71
CA GLY A 150 17.27 7.71 8.16
C GLY A 150 15.87 7.47 8.72
N ILE A 151 14.89 8.29 8.32
CA ILE A 151 13.49 8.12 8.75
C ILE A 151 12.93 6.77 8.26
N PHE A 152 13.23 6.37 7.02
CA PHE A 152 12.88 5.05 6.49
C PHE A 152 13.47 3.90 7.31
N ALA A 153 14.77 3.97 7.66
CA ALA A 153 15.39 2.94 8.49
C ALA A 153 14.74 2.85 9.88
N ILE A 154 14.45 4.00 10.51
CA ILE A 154 13.77 4.06 11.80
C ILE A 154 12.35 3.47 11.69
N SER A 155 11.59 3.79 10.63
CA SER A 155 10.23 3.27 10.47
C SER A 155 10.22 1.74 10.32
N LEU A 156 11.19 1.16 9.59
CA LEU A 156 11.36 -0.29 9.50
C LEU A 156 11.67 -0.93 10.85
N ILE A 157 12.54 -0.32 11.65
CA ILE A 157 12.86 -0.79 13.01
C ILE A 157 11.62 -0.76 13.89
N VAL A 158 10.86 0.34 13.87
CA VAL A 158 9.61 0.48 14.63
C VAL A 158 8.59 -0.57 14.21
N MET A 159 8.40 -0.78 12.90
CA MET A 159 7.51 -1.82 12.38
C MET A 159 7.93 -3.23 12.81
N ALA A 160 9.22 -3.54 12.73
CA ALA A 160 9.75 -4.84 13.16
C ALA A 160 9.57 -5.05 14.67
N ALA A 161 9.85 -4.02 15.48
CA ALA A 161 9.63 -4.06 16.92
C ALA A 161 8.15 -4.23 17.28
N ALA A 162 7.25 -3.48 16.62
CA ALA A 162 5.80 -3.61 16.80
C ALA A 162 5.31 -5.02 16.41
N TRP A 163 5.80 -5.56 15.28
CA TRP A 163 5.50 -6.93 14.86
C TRP A 163 5.92 -7.97 15.90
N VAL A 164 7.12 -7.82 16.48
CA VAL A 164 7.59 -8.69 17.56
C VAL A 164 6.72 -8.52 18.81
N ALA A 165 6.40 -7.29 19.22
CA ALA A 165 5.62 -7.00 20.42
C ALA A 165 4.19 -7.56 20.37
N VAL A 166 3.57 -7.59 19.18
CA VAL A 166 2.19 -8.08 18.99
C VAL A 166 2.14 -9.62 18.90
N ARG A 167 3.26 -10.34 19.00
CA ARG A 167 3.26 -11.80 19.03
C ARG A 167 2.46 -12.31 20.26
N PRO A 168 1.60 -13.33 20.10
CA PRO A 168 0.73 -13.82 21.17
C PRO A 168 1.45 -14.17 22.47
N ALA A 169 2.69 -14.68 22.39
CA ALA A 169 3.51 -15.02 23.56
C ALA A 169 3.89 -13.80 24.43
N ILE A 170 4.08 -12.63 23.81
CA ILE A 170 4.41 -11.39 24.52
C ILE A 170 3.13 -10.75 25.06
N LEU A 171 2.05 -10.73 24.26
CA LEU A 171 0.75 -10.21 24.68
C LEU A 171 0.18 -10.99 25.87
N SER A 172 0.31 -12.31 25.90
CA SER A 172 -0.16 -13.13 27.04
C SER A 172 0.67 -12.93 28.30
N SER A 173 1.98 -12.70 28.17
CA SER A 173 2.87 -12.37 29.29
C SER A 173 2.51 -11.01 29.90
N LEU A 174 2.28 -9.99 29.07
CA LEU A 174 1.85 -8.66 29.52
C LEU A 174 0.41 -8.67 30.08
N ALA A 175 -0.49 -9.45 29.49
CA ALA A 175 -1.83 -9.65 30.02
C ALA A 175 -1.78 -10.33 31.41
N GLY A 176 -0.88 -11.29 31.61
CA GLY A 176 -0.64 -11.93 32.90
C GLY A 176 -0.19 -10.96 34.01
N LEU A 177 0.43 -9.82 33.66
CA LEU A 177 0.80 -8.75 34.60
C LEU A 177 -0.40 -7.87 35.01
N THR A 178 -1.50 -7.87 34.25
CA THR A 178 -2.67 -7.00 34.48
C THR A 178 -3.91 -7.77 34.95
N GLY A 179 -3.89 -9.11 34.95
CA GLY A 179 -4.93 -9.96 35.54
C GLY A 179 -4.87 -11.40 35.01
N SER A 180 -5.33 -12.37 35.81
CA SER A 180 -5.27 -13.79 35.45
C SER A 180 -6.18 -14.12 34.25
N VAL A 181 -5.58 -14.36 33.08
CA VAL A 181 -6.30 -14.96 31.95
C VAL A 181 -6.42 -16.46 32.21
N ARG A 182 -7.59 -16.88 32.69
CA ARG A 182 -7.91 -18.30 32.90
C ARG A 182 -7.99 -19.00 31.54
N ARG A 183 -7.26 -20.10 31.40
CA ARG A 183 -7.20 -20.96 30.20
C ARG A 183 -8.56 -21.48 29.78
#